data_AF-A0A1B6VP71-F1
#
_entry.id   AF-A0A1B6VP71-F1
#
_cell.length_a   1.000
_cell.length_b   1.000
_cell.length_c   1.000
_cell.angle_alpha   90.00
_cell.angle_beta   90.00
_cell.angle_gamma   90.00
#
_symmetry.space_group_name_H-M   'P 1'
#
loop_
_entity.id
_entity.type
_entity.pdbx_description
1 polymer ?
#
loop_
_entity_poly.entity_id
_entity_poly.type
_entity_poly.pdbx_seq_one_letter_code
_entity_poly.pdbx_strand_id
1 'polypeptide(L)'
;MSWQAPFGATFTRKLTGFVLVGSLLCGCVARPFEGVPPSPNARLYAYLIAHGMARGALMRGKVTPQNVQKLISLDHDAQKAVLNATRLQTSSENRQADAAIAAFLTSFDS
;
A
#
# COMPACT_ATOMS: atom_id res chain seq x y z
N MET A 1 19.48 -15.97 -63.83
CA MET A 1 20.31 -16.09 -62.62
C MET A 1 20.36 -14.74 -61.94
N SER A 2 19.94 -14.75 -60.67
CA SER A 2 19.91 -13.72 -59.61
C SER A 2 20.35 -12.27 -59.91
N TRP A 3 19.39 -11.34 -59.80
CA TRP A 3 19.63 -9.98 -59.33
C TRP A 3 19.28 -9.93 -57.83
N GLN A 4 20.22 -9.56 -56.97
CA GLN A 4 19.97 -9.28 -55.55
C GLN A 4 20.01 -7.77 -55.34
N ALA A 5 18.91 -7.21 -54.84
CA ALA A 5 18.77 -5.81 -54.48
C ALA A 5 19.27 -5.54 -53.05
N PRO A 6 19.91 -4.38 -52.77
CA PRO A 6 20.43 -4.05 -51.45
C PRO A 6 19.35 -3.37 -50.61
N PHE A 7 18.54 -4.14 -49.89
CA PHE A 7 17.56 -3.63 -48.93
C PHE A 7 17.83 -4.22 -47.55
N GLY A 8 18.74 -3.63 -46.76
CA GLY A 8 19.00 -4.18 -45.42
C GLY A 8 19.72 -3.31 -44.40
N ALA A 9 20.38 -2.21 -44.81
CA ALA A 9 21.25 -1.47 -43.88
C ALA A 9 20.62 -0.19 -43.29
N THR A 10 19.59 0.38 -43.92
CA THR A 10 19.02 1.68 -43.52
C THR A 10 17.85 1.58 -42.54
N PHE A 11 17.16 0.42 -42.49
CA PHE A 11 15.98 0.22 -41.64
C PHE A 11 16.35 -0.02 -40.17
N THR A 12 17.41 -0.79 -39.91
CA THR A 12 17.87 -1.14 -38.55
C THR A 12 18.38 0.06 -37.75
N ARG A 13 18.99 1.05 -38.42
CA ARG A 13 19.53 2.27 -37.78
C ARG A 13 18.45 3.24 -37.29
N LYS A 14 17.26 3.26 -37.92
CA LYS A 14 16.16 4.14 -37.48
C LYS A 14 15.41 3.57 -36.27
N LEU A 15 15.34 2.24 -36.15
CA LEU A 15 14.71 1.57 -35.01
C LEU A 15 15.49 1.76 -33.70
N THR A 16 16.82 1.79 -33.76
CA THR A 16 17.67 2.00 -32.58
C THR A 16 17.55 3.40 -32.00
N GLY A 17 17.38 4.42 -32.85
CA GLY A 17 17.20 5.80 -32.41
C GLY A 17 15.88 6.04 -31.66
N PHE A 18 14.81 5.36 -32.07
CA PHE A 18 13.49 5.50 -31.43
C PHE A 18 13.43 4.83 -30.06
N VAL A 19 14.11 3.69 -29.88
CA VAL A 19 14.17 2.97 -28.60
C VAL A 19 14.95 3.75 -27.54
N LEU A 20 16.02 4.44 -27.92
CA LEU A 20 16.83 5.25 -26.99
C LEU A 20 16.13 6.54 -26.56
N VAL A 21 15.29 7.14 -27.42
CA VAL A 21 14.52 8.35 -27.08
C VAL A 21 13.24 8.00 -26.28
N GLY A 22 12.60 6.86 -26.57
CA GLY A 22 11.40 6.41 -25.83
C GLY A 22 11.66 6.01 -24.38
N SER A 23 12.87 5.54 -24.06
CA SER A 23 13.27 5.13 -22.70
C SER A 23 13.59 6.31 -21.77
N LEU A 24 13.80 7.52 -22.30
CA LEU A 24 13.99 8.74 -21.51
C LEU A 24 12.67 9.35 -20.99
N LEU A 25 11.52 8.98 -21.56
CA LEU A 25 10.20 9.53 -21.20
C LEU A 25 9.41 8.63 -20.23
N CYS A 26 9.88 7.41 -19.95
CA CYS A 26 9.19 6.46 -19.06
C CYS A 26 9.81 6.44 -17.65
N GLY A 27 10.04 7.62 -17.09
CA GLY A 27 10.79 7.82 -15.85
C GLY A 27 10.06 8.62 -14.77
N CYS A 28 8.72 8.63 -14.75
CA CYS A 28 7.99 9.07 -13.54
C CYS A 28 7.99 7.94 -12.52
N VAL A 29 9.15 7.66 -11.92
CA VAL A 29 9.18 6.91 -10.66
C VAL A 29 8.51 7.82 -9.64
N ALA A 30 7.24 7.55 -9.34
CA ALA A 30 6.54 8.12 -8.21
C ALA A 30 7.35 7.78 -6.96
N ARG A 31 8.22 8.70 -6.54
CA ARG A 31 8.90 8.57 -5.25
C ARG A 31 7.78 8.54 -4.22
N PRO A 32 7.70 7.50 -3.35
CA PRO A 32 6.75 7.55 -2.25
C PRO A 32 7.07 8.85 -1.52
N PHE A 33 6.07 9.73 -1.39
CA PHE A 33 6.22 10.99 -0.71
C PHE A 33 6.83 10.72 0.67
N GLU A 34 8.10 11.07 0.85
CA GLU A 34 8.70 11.24 2.16
C GLU A 34 8.13 12.55 2.73
N GLY A 35 6.84 12.51 3.02
CA GLY A 35 6.17 13.54 3.80
C GLY A 35 6.75 13.58 5.21
N VAL A 36 6.40 14.62 5.96
CA VAL A 36 6.73 14.69 7.39
C VAL A 36 6.30 13.38 8.04
N PRO A 37 7.20 12.64 8.72
CA PRO A 37 6.85 11.38 9.33
C PRO A 37 5.67 11.64 10.29
N PRO A 38 4.59 10.83 10.20
CA PRO A 38 3.43 11.03 11.05
C PRO A 38 3.87 11.00 12.51
N SER A 39 3.27 11.85 13.34
CA SER A 39 3.63 11.93 14.76
C SER A 39 3.56 10.54 15.41
N PRO A 40 4.41 10.24 16.42
CA PRO A 40 4.39 8.93 17.07
C PRO A 40 3.01 8.50 17.57
N ASN A 41 2.16 9.47 17.93
CA ASN A 41 0.81 9.24 18.44
C ASN A 41 -0.28 9.18 17.34
N ALA A 42 0.02 9.54 16.09
CA ALA A 42 -0.97 9.55 15.01
C ALA A 42 -1.64 8.17 14.82
N ARG A 43 -0.86 7.09 14.98
CA ARG A 43 -1.34 5.71 14.89
C ARG A 43 -2.27 5.32 16.02
N LEU A 44 -2.03 5.85 17.22
CA LEU A 44 -2.92 5.66 18.37
C LEU A 44 -4.29 6.29 18.09
N TYR A 45 -4.32 7.50 17.56
CA TYR A 45 -5.58 8.15 17.16
C TYR A 45 -6.29 7.37 16.04
N ALA A 46 -5.56 6.94 15.02
CA ALA A 46 -6.11 6.14 13.93
C ALA A 46 -6.76 4.84 14.44
N TYR A 47 -6.09 4.14 15.37
CA TYR A 47 -6.65 2.95 16.02
C TYR A 47 -7.93 3.25 16.82
N LEU A 48 -7.94 4.30 17.64
CA LEU A 48 -9.13 4.65 18.42
C LEU A 48 -10.34 4.98 17.53
N ILE A 49 -10.09 5.63 16.38
CA ILE A 49 -11.13 5.89 15.38
C ILE A 49 -11.61 4.57 14.75
N ALA A 50 -10.69 3.70 14.32
CA ALA A 50 -11.02 2.38 13.78
C ALA A 50 -11.85 1.54 14.76
N HIS A 51 -11.46 1.52 16.04
CA HIS A 51 -12.18 0.80 17.09
C HIS A 51 -13.60 1.36 17.29
N GLY A 52 -13.76 2.69 17.27
CA GLY A 52 -15.07 3.32 17.28
C GLY A 52 -15.93 2.95 16.08
N MET A 53 -15.34 2.87 14.88
CA MET A 53 -16.04 2.43 13.67
C MET A 53 -16.46 0.96 13.74
N ALA A 54 -15.60 0.09 14.25
CA ALA A 54 -15.89 -1.34 14.45
C ALA A 54 -17.08 -1.53 15.41
N ARG A 55 -17.08 -0.83 16.55
CA ARG A 55 -18.22 -0.82 17.48
C ARG A 55 -19.49 -0.34 16.78
N GLY A 56 -19.40 0.73 15.99
CA GLY A 56 -20.53 1.23 15.22
C GLY A 56 -21.06 0.21 14.19
N ALA A 57 -20.16 -0.52 13.53
CA ALA A 57 -20.52 -1.58 12.58
C ALA A 57 -21.21 -2.75 13.28
N LEU A 58 -20.72 -3.17 14.45
CA LEU A 58 -21.37 -4.17 15.31
C LEU A 58 -22.77 -3.73 15.73
N MET A 59 -22.92 -2.50 16.25
CA MET A 59 -24.21 -1.98 16.72
C MET A 59 -25.24 -1.84 15.59
N ARG A 60 -24.81 -1.62 14.35
CA ARG A 60 -25.67 -1.56 13.16
C ARG A 60 -25.93 -2.92 12.51
N GLY A 61 -25.41 -4.01 13.07
CA GLY A 61 -25.57 -5.35 12.50
C GLY A 61 -24.80 -5.58 11.20
N LYS A 62 -23.81 -4.74 10.86
CA LYS A 62 -22.96 -4.93 9.68
C LYS A 62 -21.94 -6.06 9.83
N VAL A 63 -21.67 -6.46 11.07
CA VAL A 63 -20.77 -7.57 11.40
C VAL A 63 -21.61 -8.78 11.76
N THR A 64 -21.47 -9.86 10.99
CA THR A 64 -22.19 -11.11 11.26
C THR A 64 -21.65 -11.79 12.53
N PRO A 65 -22.47 -12.55 13.28
CA PRO A 65 -22.03 -13.25 14.49
C PRO A 65 -20.78 -14.13 14.29
N GLN A 66 -20.66 -14.76 13.11
CA GLN A 66 -19.52 -15.61 12.75
C GLN A 66 -18.22 -14.81 12.59
N ASN A 67 -18.31 -13.53 12.24
CA ASN A 67 -17.17 -12.64 12.02
C ASN A 67 -16.75 -11.88 13.29
N VAL A 68 -17.54 -11.92 14.37
CA VAL A 68 -17.21 -11.22 15.63
C VAL A 68 -15.88 -11.68 16.21
N GLN A 69 -15.61 -12.97 16.21
CA GLN A 69 -14.34 -13.49 16.76
C GLN A 69 -13.13 -13.01 15.95
N LYS A 70 -13.27 -12.98 14.61
CA LYS A 70 -12.24 -12.45 13.71
C LYS A 70 -12.00 -10.96 13.97
N LEU A 71 -13.08 -10.19 14.15
CA LEU A 71 -13.02 -8.77 14.46
C LEU A 71 -12.27 -8.50 15.77
N ILE A 72 -12.58 -9.25 16.85
CA ILE A 72 -11.91 -9.13 18.16
C ILE A 72 -10.42 -9.45 18.04
N SER A 73 -10.05 -10.47 17.27
CA SER A 73 -8.64 -10.82 17.04
C SER A 73 -7.91 -9.68 16.35
N LEU A 74 -8.48 -9.14 15.27
CA LEU A 74 -7.87 -8.04 14.51
C LEU A 74 -7.78 -6.75 15.30
N ASP A 75 -8.76 -6.46 16.16
CA ASP A 75 -8.73 -5.33 17.11
C ASP A 75 -7.54 -5.44 18.07
N HIS A 76 -7.35 -6.62 18.68
CA HIS A 76 -6.21 -6.88 19.56
C HIS A 76 -4.86 -6.78 18.84
N ASP A 77 -4.76 -7.33 17.63
CA ASP A 77 -3.54 -7.27 16.84
C ASP A 77 -3.18 -5.83 16.46
N ALA A 78 -4.18 -5.03 16.06
CA ALA A 78 -4.01 -3.60 15.78
C ALA A 78 -3.60 -2.82 17.04
N GLN A 79 -4.26 -3.07 18.18
CA GLN A 79 -3.93 -2.44 19.45
C GLN A 79 -2.46 -2.71 19.84
N LYS A 80 -2.04 -3.97 19.78
CA LYS A 80 -0.68 -4.38 20.13
C LYS A 80 0.35 -3.73 19.21
N ALA A 81 0.12 -3.77 17.90
CA ALA A 81 1.03 -3.18 16.92
C ALA A 81 1.19 -1.66 17.12
N VAL A 82 0.08 -0.96 17.41
CA VAL A 82 0.08 0.49 17.64
C VAL A 82 0.80 0.87 18.93
N LEU A 83 0.61 0.10 20.02
CA LEU A 83 1.33 0.32 21.26
C LEU A 83 2.84 0.08 21.07
N ASN A 84 3.22 -0.96 20.33
CA ASN A 84 4.61 -1.22 19.98
C ASN A 84 5.22 -0.09 19.13
N ALA A 85 4.52 0.37 18.10
CA ALA A 85 4.93 1.49 17.26
C ALA A 85 5.11 2.78 18.07
N THR A 86 4.20 3.05 19.01
CA THR A 86 4.29 4.22 19.90
C THR A 86 5.51 4.15 20.82
N ARG A 87 5.82 2.95 21.35
CA ARG A 87 6.94 2.71 22.27
C ARG A 87 8.30 2.70 21.57
N LEU A 88 8.40 1.99 20.45
CA LEU A 88 9.67 1.70 19.78
C LEU A 88 10.01 2.70 18.68
N GLN A 89 9.00 3.31 18.07
CA GLN A 89 9.14 4.38 17.06
C GLN A 89 10.04 4.03 15.86
N THR A 90 10.21 2.73 15.56
CA THR A 90 10.99 2.28 14.41
C THR A 90 10.12 2.21 13.16
N SER A 91 10.73 2.36 11.98
CA SER A 91 10.02 2.24 10.70
C SER A 91 9.36 0.88 10.50
N SER A 92 9.91 -0.19 11.09
CA SER A 92 9.32 -1.53 11.01
C SER A 92 8.01 -1.62 11.80
N GLU A 93 8.03 -1.17 13.06
CA GLU A 93 6.85 -1.18 13.93
C GLU A 93 5.77 -0.25 13.40
N ASN A 94 6.17 0.90 12.85
CA ASN A 94 5.27 1.84 12.19
C ASN A 94 4.51 1.17 11.03
N ARG A 95 5.21 0.47 10.13
CA ARG A 95 4.57 -0.26 9.02
C ARG A 95 3.69 -1.40 9.51
N GLN A 96 4.10 -2.10 10.57
CA GLN A 96 3.32 -3.17 11.15
C GLN A 96 2.00 -2.65 11.75
N ALA A 97 2.04 -1.52 12.45
CA ALA A 97 0.86 -0.84 12.95
C ALA A 97 -0.07 -0.38 11.82
N ASP A 98 0.48 0.22 10.76
CA ASP A 98 -0.30 0.68 9.61
C ASP A 98 -1.00 -0.51 8.92
N ALA A 99 -0.31 -1.64 8.75
CA ALA A 99 -0.87 -2.86 8.17
C ALA A 99 -1.94 -3.50 9.08
N ALA A 100 -1.72 -3.54 10.40
CA ALA A 100 -2.67 -4.11 11.34
C ALA A 100 -3.96 -3.26 11.45
N ILE A 101 -3.85 -1.93 11.46
CA ILE A 101 -5.01 -1.03 11.40
C ILE A 101 -5.79 -1.26 10.10
N ALA A 102 -5.12 -1.37 8.95
CA ALA A 102 -5.79 -1.62 7.68
C ALA A 102 -6.51 -2.98 7.65
N ALA A 103 -5.89 -4.04 8.18
CA ALA A 103 -6.51 -5.35 8.30
C ALA A 103 -7.75 -5.31 9.22
N PHE A 104 -7.69 -4.54 10.31
CA PHE A 104 -8.82 -4.35 11.20
C PHE A 104 -9.97 -3.60 10.51
N LEU A 105 -9.70 -2.45 9.88
CA LEU A 105 -10.69 -1.65 9.16
C LEU A 105 -11.44 -2.45 8.09
N THR A 106 -10.70 -3.20 7.27
CA THR A 106 -11.27 -4.00 6.17
C THR A 106 -12.15 -5.15 6.64
N SER A 107 -12.11 -5.52 7.93
CA SER A 107 -12.93 -6.61 8.47
C SER A 107 -14.40 -6.25 8.70
N PHE A 108 -14.76 -4.96 8.73
CA PHE A 108 -16.12 -4.48 9.02
C PHE A 108 -16.60 -3.34 8.11
N ASP A 109 -15.78 -2.87 7.17
CA ASP A 109 -16.10 -1.77 6.23
C ASP A 109 -16.71 -2.26 4.89
N SER A 110 -17.42 -3.39 4.91
CA SER A 110 -18.13 -3.96 3.75
C SER A 110 -19.55 -3.41 3.59
#